data_AF-A0A078ATQ1-F1
#
_entry.id   AF-A0A078ATQ1-F1
#
_cell.length_a   1.000
_cell.length_b   1.000
_cell.length_c   1.000
_cell.angle_alpha   90.00
_cell.angle_beta   90.00
_cell.angle_gamma   90.00
#
_symmetry.space_group_name_H-M   'P 1'
#
loop_
_entity.id
_entity.type
_entity.pdbx_description
1 polymer ?
#
loop_
_entity_poly.entity_id
_entity_poly.type
_entity_poly.pdbx_seq_one_letter_code
_entity_poly.pdbx_strand_id
1 'polypeptide(L)'
;MRRDALCKLSLVGTAMLALSQVGKVSATSGVQTLSQTYSDCYQYARLTDCTDCYQVGTTQQNAITRFPYSSSTSQVFGTAQDYEQVQCSFVGECPDGVQRNTCSWQRYQTFTCVKDLLNLGSYIATTSTNYPAQAMSYFNTLFTNNANFQLAASQQLNLFITMTNSLPNHCYYVDHNAPSGSTSAFQAYGLIGVFNPTLLFNDIYLAQALGGEADLDYVYYRADDQQDLDNYLCDHTWAKASFLPATTLHVEFYGRLTLVPAAGGNPASTTLTSRSWEYSYQSSFSMLRLPDSSPIVGVALNGVFFFAGSSHYGYDAFFPKAYGTRKSPEAIEVDVCLGTADNYNTYRYHMFSPCIYDIALRDRAMDCANDAVCSKDVRNHSLAHIPEQLKTQDPIGIAKDGRIIYGPYRTDGLLWQPCDVDICNGVKFSRLNYGYVATMFHPYIVGCWGPGNRPVKRSQSCSTNGRWCASGSNLLTSIAVLALTISALFY
;
A
#
# COMPACT_ATOMS: atom_id res chain seq x y z
N MET A 1 -55.27 39.40 -32.61
CA MET A 1 -54.46 39.52 -31.37
C MET A 1 -54.48 38.16 -30.67
N ARG A 2 -53.32 37.70 -30.16
CA ARG A 2 -53.00 36.35 -29.64
C ARG A 2 -52.44 35.35 -30.65
N ARG A 3 -51.12 35.42 -30.82
CA ARG A 3 -50.21 34.28 -30.96
C ARG A 3 -49.00 34.60 -30.10
N ASP A 4 -48.58 33.65 -29.27
CA ASP A 4 -47.19 33.38 -28.86
C ASP A 4 -47.19 32.51 -27.58
N ALA A 5 -47.14 31.19 -27.79
CA ALA A 5 -46.64 30.21 -26.82
C ALA A 5 -46.45 28.88 -27.55
N LEU A 6 -45.22 28.62 -28.01
CA LEU A 6 -44.68 27.27 -28.30
C LEU A 6 -43.28 27.39 -28.91
N CYS A 7 -42.25 27.51 -28.06
CA CYS A 7 -40.92 26.99 -28.38
C CYS A 7 -40.03 27.03 -27.13
N LYS A 8 -39.80 25.86 -26.49
CA LYS A 8 -38.60 25.50 -25.72
C LYS A 8 -38.83 24.15 -25.05
N LEU A 9 -38.66 23.07 -25.82
CA LEU A 9 -38.41 21.74 -25.28
C LEU A 9 -37.62 20.93 -26.31
N SER A 10 -36.32 21.19 -26.43
CA SER A 10 -35.39 20.31 -27.14
C SER A 10 -33.95 20.70 -26.82
N LEU A 11 -33.43 20.30 -25.66
CA LEU A 11 -31.98 20.19 -25.41
C LEU A 11 -31.70 19.52 -24.05
N VAL A 12 -32.14 18.28 -23.86
CA VAL A 12 -31.70 17.41 -22.74
C VAL A 12 -31.33 15.99 -23.23
N GLY A 13 -31.29 15.76 -24.55
CA GLY A 13 -31.16 14.42 -25.13
C GLY A 13 -29.75 13.90 -25.40
N THR A 14 -28.69 14.71 -25.23
CA THR A 14 -27.35 14.36 -25.75
C THR A 14 -26.22 14.36 -24.73
N ALA A 15 -26.52 14.49 -23.43
CA ALA A 15 -25.51 14.49 -22.36
C ALA A 15 -25.46 13.19 -21.53
N MET A 16 -26.35 12.22 -21.75
CA MET A 16 -26.36 10.95 -20.98
C MET A 16 -25.63 9.77 -21.64
N LEU A 17 -25.12 9.93 -22.87
CA LEU A 17 -24.44 8.84 -23.59
C LEU A 17 -22.90 8.89 -23.53
N ALA A 18 -22.32 9.85 -22.78
CA ALA A 18 -20.86 9.95 -22.59
C ALA A 18 -20.37 9.44 -21.22
N LEU A 19 -21.25 8.86 -20.38
CA LEU A 19 -20.89 8.33 -19.04
C LEU A 19 -20.73 6.80 -19.00
N SER A 20 -20.78 6.09 -20.14
CA SER A 20 -20.72 4.62 -20.17
C SER A 20 -19.32 4.03 -20.43
N GLN A 21 -18.25 4.82 -20.36
CA GLN A 21 -16.87 4.32 -20.52
C GLN A 21 -15.93 4.64 -19.35
N VAL A 22 -16.42 5.22 -18.25
CA VAL A 22 -15.62 5.25 -17.01
C VAL A 22 -15.46 3.81 -16.53
N GLY A 23 -14.21 3.41 -16.29
CA GLY A 23 -13.76 2.04 -16.07
C GLY A 23 -14.73 1.23 -15.21
N LYS A 24 -15.04 0.01 -15.67
CA LYS A 24 -15.70 -0.98 -14.83
C LYS A 24 -14.74 -1.34 -13.70
N VAL A 25 -14.72 -0.56 -12.62
CA VAL A 25 -14.32 -1.06 -11.32
C VAL A 25 -15.39 -2.08 -10.95
N SER A 26 -15.18 -3.32 -11.39
CA SER A 26 -15.95 -4.45 -10.89
C SER A 26 -15.65 -4.52 -9.41
N ALA A 27 -16.49 -3.91 -8.58
CA ALA A 27 -16.54 -4.21 -7.16
C ALA A 27 -16.59 -5.74 -7.06
N THR A 28 -15.53 -6.34 -6.52
CA THR A 28 -15.46 -7.77 -6.32
C THR A 28 -16.66 -8.13 -5.45
N SER A 29 -17.60 -8.88 -6.02
CA SER A 29 -18.83 -9.24 -5.35
C SER A 29 -18.50 -10.15 -4.17
N GLY A 30 -18.33 -9.56 -2.98
CA GLY A 30 -18.08 -10.30 -1.75
C GLY A 30 -16.89 -9.74 -0.99
N VAL A 31 -17.21 -9.16 0.17
CA VAL A 31 -16.31 -8.85 1.28
C VAL A 31 -15.61 -10.14 1.72
N GLN A 32 -14.47 -10.47 1.14
CA GLN A 32 -13.69 -11.61 1.58
C GLN A 32 -12.36 -11.12 2.14
N THR A 33 -12.24 -11.20 3.47
CA THR A 33 -10.94 -11.17 4.13
C THR A 33 -10.08 -12.23 3.46
N LEU A 34 -8.98 -11.78 2.85
CA LEU A 34 -8.03 -12.68 2.21
C LEU A 34 -7.35 -13.53 3.29
N SER A 35 -7.07 -14.79 2.97
CA SER A 35 -6.28 -15.72 3.78
C SER A 35 -4.85 -15.85 3.22
N GLN A 36 -4.06 -16.80 3.75
CA GLN A 36 -2.69 -17.09 3.27
C GLN A 36 -2.63 -18.00 2.04
N THR A 37 -3.78 -18.33 1.42
CA THR A 37 -3.81 -19.28 0.29
C THR A 37 -3.27 -18.67 -1.01
N TYR A 38 -2.75 -19.52 -1.89
CA TYR A 38 -2.33 -19.10 -3.23
C TYR A 38 -3.49 -18.47 -4.03
N SER A 39 -4.71 -19.00 -3.88
CA SER A 39 -5.90 -18.45 -4.54
C SER A 39 -6.16 -17.01 -4.11
N ASP A 40 -6.05 -16.72 -2.81
CA ASP A 40 -6.25 -15.36 -2.30
C ASP A 40 -5.11 -14.43 -2.68
N CYS A 41 -3.86 -14.93 -2.72
CA CYS A 41 -2.75 -14.19 -3.30
C CYS A 41 -3.04 -13.84 -4.77
N TYR A 42 -3.50 -14.82 -5.55
CA TYR A 42 -3.88 -14.64 -6.94
C TYR A 42 -5.00 -13.60 -7.10
N GLN A 43 -6.03 -13.62 -6.23
CA GLN A 43 -7.07 -12.59 -6.25
C GLN A 43 -6.51 -11.21 -5.87
N TYR A 44 -5.64 -11.12 -4.86
CA TYR A 44 -4.96 -9.87 -4.53
C TYR A 44 -4.13 -9.34 -5.71
N ALA A 45 -3.39 -10.21 -6.39
CA ALA A 45 -2.67 -9.88 -7.60
C ALA A 45 -3.61 -9.31 -8.67
N ARG A 46 -4.89 -9.71 -8.71
CA ARG A 46 -5.94 -9.16 -9.60
C ARG A 46 -6.58 -7.85 -9.12
N LEU A 47 -6.29 -7.40 -7.90
CA LEU A 47 -6.67 -6.09 -7.38
C LEU A 47 -5.63 -5.01 -7.67
N THR A 48 -4.36 -5.36 -7.89
CA THR A 48 -3.32 -4.36 -8.19
C THR A 48 -3.68 -3.53 -9.42
N ASP A 49 -3.54 -2.23 -9.33
CA ASP A 49 -4.06 -1.33 -10.35
C ASP A 49 -3.31 -1.47 -11.67
N CYS A 50 -4.06 -1.56 -12.78
CA CYS A 50 -3.53 -1.69 -14.11
C CYS A 50 -4.32 -0.86 -15.12
N THR A 51 -3.59 -0.24 -16.06
CA THR A 51 -4.18 0.40 -17.23
C THR A 51 -4.35 -0.64 -18.35
N ASP A 52 -3.34 -1.48 -18.56
CA ASP A 52 -3.38 -2.62 -19.50
C ASP A 52 -2.83 -3.88 -18.83
N CYS A 53 -3.73 -4.75 -18.41
CA CYS A 53 -3.38 -5.92 -17.62
C CYS A 53 -2.80 -7.06 -18.46
N TYR A 54 -1.50 -7.33 -18.29
CA TYR A 54 -0.89 -8.58 -18.75
C TYR A 54 -0.57 -9.49 -17.57
N GLN A 55 -1.00 -10.74 -17.70
CA GLN A 55 -0.76 -11.78 -16.72
C GLN A 55 0.14 -12.85 -17.31
N VAL A 56 1.36 -12.97 -16.76
CA VAL A 56 2.22 -14.11 -17.05
C VAL A 56 1.93 -15.19 -16.02
N GLY A 57 1.22 -16.22 -16.45
CA GLY A 57 1.12 -17.48 -15.72
C GLY A 57 2.03 -18.51 -16.36
N THR A 58 2.80 -19.25 -15.57
CA THR A 58 3.41 -20.47 -16.10
C THR A 58 2.30 -21.50 -16.32
N THR A 59 2.39 -22.30 -17.39
CA THR A 59 1.44 -23.40 -17.68
C THR A 59 1.39 -24.45 -16.55
N GLN A 60 2.28 -24.35 -15.55
CA GLN A 60 2.32 -25.18 -14.35
C GLN A 60 1.73 -24.54 -13.07
N GLN A 61 0.95 -23.45 -13.16
CA GLN A 61 0.14 -22.89 -12.04
C GLN A 61 0.89 -22.47 -10.76
N ASN A 62 2.23 -22.46 -10.74
CA ASN A 62 2.97 -22.23 -9.50
C ASN A 62 3.41 -20.78 -9.27
N ALA A 63 3.23 -19.91 -10.26
CA ALA A 63 3.44 -18.49 -10.09
C ALA A 63 2.58 -17.69 -11.08
N ILE A 64 2.14 -16.52 -10.63
CA ILE A 64 1.50 -15.50 -11.46
C ILE A 64 2.25 -14.20 -11.23
N THR A 65 2.67 -13.54 -12.30
CA THR A 65 3.03 -12.11 -12.24
C THR A 65 2.04 -11.31 -13.04
N ARG A 66 1.63 -10.17 -12.48
CA ARG A 66 0.82 -9.17 -13.18
C ARG A 66 1.65 -7.93 -13.46
N PHE A 67 1.57 -7.51 -14.72
CA PHE A 67 2.14 -6.27 -15.24
C PHE A 67 0.99 -5.34 -15.63
N PRO A 68 0.98 -4.09 -15.17
CA PRO A 68 -0.12 -3.17 -15.41
C PRO A 68 -0.11 -2.43 -16.76
N TYR A 69 0.75 -2.81 -17.71
CA TYR A 69 1.05 -1.97 -18.89
C TYR A 69 1.23 -2.72 -20.24
N SER A 70 0.54 -3.85 -20.46
CA SER A 70 0.65 -4.57 -21.73
C SER A 70 -0.67 -5.15 -22.25
N SER A 71 -1.00 -4.78 -23.49
CA SER A 71 -2.21 -5.18 -24.20
C SER A 71 -2.00 -6.32 -25.21
N SER A 72 -0.76 -6.75 -25.47
CA SER A 72 -0.48 -7.83 -26.42
C SER A 72 -0.30 -9.17 -25.70
N THR A 73 -1.06 -10.18 -26.14
CA THR A 73 -0.98 -11.58 -25.67
C THR A 73 0.38 -12.24 -25.94
N SER A 74 1.32 -11.54 -26.57
CA SER A 74 2.63 -12.06 -26.98
C SER A 74 3.82 -11.28 -26.42
N GLN A 75 3.63 -10.41 -25.42
CA GLN A 75 4.79 -9.74 -24.82
C GLN A 75 5.61 -10.76 -24.01
N VAL A 76 6.77 -11.08 -24.57
CA VAL A 76 7.87 -11.71 -23.84
C VAL A 76 8.53 -10.60 -23.03
N PHE A 77 8.88 -10.87 -21.77
CA PHE A 77 9.73 -9.97 -20.97
C PHE A 77 10.88 -9.43 -21.82
N GLY A 78 11.01 -8.10 -21.92
CA GLY A 78 11.99 -7.44 -22.80
C GLY A 78 11.48 -7.03 -24.18
N THR A 79 10.18 -7.17 -24.47
CA THR A 79 9.57 -6.61 -25.69
C THR A 79 8.88 -5.26 -25.39
N ALA A 80 9.57 -4.18 -25.76
CA ALA A 80 9.16 -2.77 -25.92
C ALA A 80 8.49 -1.99 -24.77
N GLN A 81 7.71 -2.57 -23.86
CA GLN A 81 7.02 -1.76 -22.83
C GLN A 81 6.92 -2.47 -21.48
N ASP A 82 8.00 -2.37 -20.69
CA ASP A 82 8.07 -2.86 -19.30
C ASP A 82 7.59 -1.81 -18.27
N TYR A 83 6.77 -0.82 -18.68
CA TYR A 83 6.30 0.27 -17.83
C TYR A 83 4.99 0.86 -18.35
N GLU A 84 4.24 1.50 -17.47
CA GLU A 84 3.07 2.30 -17.83
C GLU A 84 3.51 3.74 -18.12
N GLN A 85 3.20 4.24 -19.32
CA GLN A 85 3.37 5.66 -19.62
C GLN A 85 2.15 6.42 -19.11
N VAL A 86 2.32 7.18 -18.03
CA VAL A 86 1.29 8.05 -17.49
C VAL A 86 1.46 9.43 -18.14
N GLN A 87 0.35 10.06 -18.52
CA GLN A 87 0.34 11.38 -19.13
C GLN A 87 -0.76 12.24 -18.49
N CYS A 88 -0.39 13.44 -18.08
CA CYS A 88 -1.27 14.36 -17.37
C CYS A 88 -1.24 15.73 -18.00
N SER A 89 -2.42 16.28 -18.29
CA SER A 89 -2.59 17.62 -18.83
C SER A 89 -2.73 18.63 -17.69
N PHE A 90 -1.61 19.17 -17.20
CA PHE A 90 -1.61 20.28 -16.24
C PHE A 90 -0.38 21.16 -16.42
N VAL A 91 -0.46 22.39 -15.90
CA VAL A 91 0.63 23.35 -15.90
C VAL A 91 1.38 23.22 -14.57
N GLY A 92 2.63 22.75 -14.60
CA GLY A 92 3.45 22.60 -13.40
C GLY A 92 4.81 21.94 -13.67
N GLU A 93 5.58 21.69 -12.61
CA GLU A 93 6.85 20.98 -12.70
C GLU A 93 6.60 19.50 -12.98
N CYS A 94 7.18 18.98 -14.05
CA CYS A 94 7.08 17.58 -14.37
C CYS A 94 8.07 16.72 -13.58
N PRO A 95 7.92 15.39 -13.57
CA PRO A 95 8.83 14.46 -12.90
C PRO A 95 10.32 14.55 -13.34
N ASP A 96 10.57 15.20 -14.47
CA ASP A 96 11.91 15.50 -14.98
C ASP A 96 12.45 16.89 -14.59
N GLY A 97 11.75 17.62 -13.72
CA GLY A 97 12.11 18.96 -13.24
C GLY A 97 11.80 20.09 -14.23
N VAL A 98 11.04 19.82 -15.31
CA VAL A 98 10.72 20.81 -16.35
C VAL A 98 9.28 21.27 -16.23
N GLN A 99 9.07 22.58 -16.20
CA GLN A 99 7.73 23.18 -16.26
C GLN A 99 7.09 22.96 -17.63
N ARG A 100 5.95 22.25 -17.70
CA ARG A 100 5.20 22.01 -18.96
C ARG A 100 3.70 22.09 -18.72
N ASN A 101 2.94 22.17 -19.82
CA ASN A 101 1.48 22.03 -19.83
C ASN A 101 1.02 20.56 -19.87
N THR A 102 1.98 19.64 -20.02
CA THR A 102 1.73 18.21 -20.05
C THR A 102 2.95 17.52 -19.49
N CYS A 103 2.74 16.73 -18.44
CA CYS A 103 3.76 15.91 -17.84
C CYS A 103 3.53 14.46 -18.22
N SER A 104 4.62 13.73 -18.39
CA SER A 104 4.57 12.31 -18.63
C SER A 104 5.68 11.62 -17.86
N TRP A 105 5.39 10.44 -17.34
CA TRP A 105 6.36 9.63 -16.62
C TRP A 105 6.05 8.16 -16.80
N GLN A 106 7.00 7.35 -16.34
CA GLN A 106 6.95 5.92 -16.52
C GLN A 106 6.83 5.26 -15.17
N ARG A 107 5.64 4.74 -14.91
CA ARG A 107 5.33 4.00 -13.70
C ARG A 107 5.72 2.55 -13.88
N TYR A 108 6.46 2.03 -12.91
CA TYR A 108 6.77 0.62 -12.80
C TYR A 108 6.08 0.06 -11.57
N GLN A 109 5.27 -0.97 -11.76
CA GLN A 109 4.72 -1.77 -10.69
C GLN A 109 4.61 -3.21 -11.17
N THR A 110 4.99 -4.17 -10.34
CA THR A 110 4.71 -5.58 -10.55
C THR A 110 4.25 -6.20 -9.24
N PHE A 111 3.37 -7.19 -9.35
CA PHE A 111 3.03 -8.04 -8.22
C PHE A 111 3.03 -9.49 -8.67
N THR A 112 3.75 -10.32 -7.92
CA THR A 112 3.90 -11.74 -8.20
C THR A 112 3.45 -12.55 -6.99
N CYS A 113 2.60 -13.55 -7.23
CA CYS A 113 2.34 -14.60 -6.26
C CYS A 113 3.08 -15.86 -6.66
N VAL A 114 3.79 -16.45 -5.71
CA VAL A 114 4.52 -17.70 -5.91
C VAL A 114 3.96 -18.72 -4.94
N LYS A 115 3.52 -19.85 -5.50
CA LYS A 115 3.03 -21.00 -4.75
C LYS A 115 4.22 -21.77 -4.22
N ASP A 116 4.49 -21.69 -2.94
CA ASP A 116 5.59 -22.37 -2.24
C ASP A 116 7.01 -22.00 -2.73
N LEU A 117 7.95 -21.94 -1.81
CA LEU A 117 9.36 -21.59 -2.10
C LEU A 117 10.08 -22.57 -3.04
N LEU A 118 9.71 -23.85 -3.03
CA LEU A 118 10.30 -24.84 -3.93
C LEU A 118 10.06 -24.48 -5.40
N ASN A 119 8.92 -23.87 -5.70
CA ASN A 119 8.60 -23.43 -7.05
C ASN A 119 9.25 -22.10 -7.42
N LEU A 120 9.79 -21.35 -6.45
CA LEU A 120 10.48 -20.10 -6.75
C LEU A 120 11.75 -20.35 -7.57
N GLY A 121 12.55 -21.35 -7.20
CA GLY A 121 13.73 -21.73 -7.98
C GLY A 121 13.39 -22.10 -9.43
N SER A 122 12.34 -22.92 -9.61
CA SER A 122 11.81 -23.27 -10.93
C SER A 122 11.20 -22.07 -11.67
N TYR A 123 10.50 -21.18 -10.96
CA TYR A 123 9.93 -19.97 -11.54
C TYR A 123 11.01 -19.06 -12.10
N ILE A 124 12.03 -18.73 -11.29
CA ILE A 124 13.10 -17.85 -11.75
C ILE A 124 13.92 -18.56 -12.84
N ALA A 125 14.14 -19.88 -12.76
CA ALA A 125 14.82 -20.63 -13.82
C ALA A 125 14.03 -20.69 -15.14
N THR A 126 12.69 -20.82 -15.10
CA THR A 126 11.86 -20.86 -16.32
C THR A 126 11.68 -19.49 -16.96
N THR A 127 11.65 -18.42 -16.17
CA THR A 127 11.71 -17.05 -16.71
C THR A 127 13.16 -16.66 -17.12
N SER A 128 14.17 -17.43 -16.72
CA SER A 128 15.60 -17.11 -16.92
C SER A 128 16.10 -17.05 -18.35
N THR A 129 15.36 -17.51 -19.36
CA THR A 129 15.77 -17.25 -20.75
C THR A 129 15.88 -15.75 -21.03
N ASN A 130 15.23 -14.91 -20.20
CA ASN A 130 15.28 -13.45 -20.27
C ASN A 130 15.87 -12.77 -19.02
N TYR A 131 16.31 -13.51 -17.98
CA TYR A 131 16.96 -12.91 -16.81
C TYR A 131 18.47 -13.19 -16.82
N PRO A 132 19.31 -12.19 -16.50
CA PRO A 132 20.75 -12.42 -16.39
C PRO A 132 21.04 -13.39 -15.23
N ALA A 133 21.98 -14.31 -15.44
CA ALA A 133 22.43 -15.30 -14.45
C ALA A 133 22.83 -14.69 -13.08
N GLN A 134 23.14 -13.39 -13.05
CA GLN A 134 23.47 -12.67 -11.82
C GLN A 134 22.26 -12.46 -10.89
N ALA A 135 21.05 -12.20 -11.42
CA ALA A 135 19.85 -12.06 -10.61
C ALA A 135 19.48 -13.42 -9.97
N MET A 136 19.57 -14.50 -10.74
CA MET A 136 19.42 -15.88 -10.26
C MET A 136 20.40 -16.20 -9.12
N SER A 137 21.67 -15.83 -9.27
CA SER A 137 22.68 -16.08 -8.25
C SER A 137 22.37 -15.35 -6.95
N TYR A 138 21.93 -14.09 -7.02
CA TYR A 138 21.55 -13.32 -5.82
C TYR A 138 20.37 -13.96 -5.09
N PHE A 139 19.30 -14.29 -5.82
CA PHE A 139 18.12 -14.93 -5.25
C PHE A 139 18.46 -16.32 -4.69
N ASN A 140 19.17 -17.15 -5.45
CA ASN A 140 19.60 -18.46 -4.95
C ASN A 140 20.45 -18.32 -3.68
N THR A 141 21.41 -17.38 -3.64
CA THR A 141 22.24 -17.14 -2.44
C THR A 141 21.39 -16.71 -1.25
N LEU A 142 20.41 -15.81 -1.46
CA LEU A 142 19.46 -15.40 -0.43
C LEU A 142 18.65 -16.59 0.10
N PHE A 143 18.16 -17.47 -0.78
CA PHE A 143 17.29 -18.58 -0.39
C PHE A 143 18.05 -19.75 0.23
N THR A 144 19.23 -20.09 -0.28
CA THR A 144 20.00 -21.23 0.25
C THR A 144 20.63 -20.92 1.60
N ASN A 145 20.99 -19.65 1.85
CA ASN A 145 21.76 -19.30 3.04
C ASN A 145 20.90 -18.77 4.20
N ASN A 146 19.60 -18.58 3.99
CA ASN A 146 18.70 -18.05 5.02
C ASN A 146 17.79 -19.16 5.55
N ALA A 147 18.02 -19.56 6.81
CA ALA A 147 17.29 -20.62 7.49
C ALA A 147 15.78 -20.39 7.54
N ASN A 148 15.33 -19.13 7.59
CA ASN A 148 13.91 -18.82 7.63
C ASN A 148 13.25 -19.17 6.29
N PHE A 149 13.92 -18.94 5.16
CA PHE A 149 13.42 -19.36 3.85
C PHE A 149 13.36 -20.90 3.73
N GLN A 150 14.29 -21.63 4.34
CA GLN A 150 14.21 -23.10 4.38
C GLN A 150 13.00 -23.58 5.20
N LEU A 151 12.74 -22.96 6.36
CA LEU A 151 11.57 -23.26 7.18
C LEU A 151 10.27 -22.99 6.44
N ALA A 152 10.16 -21.86 5.76
CA ALA A 152 8.98 -21.52 5.00
C ALA A 152 8.75 -22.43 3.79
N ALA A 153 9.82 -22.88 3.14
CA ALA A 153 9.73 -23.89 2.09
C ALA A 153 9.13 -25.20 2.63
N SER A 154 9.54 -25.62 3.84
CA SER A 154 8.96 -26.80 4.50
C SER A 154 7.48 -26.65 4.87
N GLN A 155 7.01 -25.41 5.05
CA GLN A 155 5.63 -25.11 5.45
C GLN A 155 4.71 -24.81 4.26
N GLN A 156 5.21 -24.89 3.02
CA GLN A 156 4.43 -24.61 1.80
C GLN A 156 3.74 -23.24 1.87
N LEU A 157 4.52 -22.22 2.23
CA LEU A 157 4.01 -20.85 2.33
C LEU A 157 4.03 -20.18 0.97
N ASN A 158 2.94 -19.47 0.68
CA ASN A 158 2.83 -18.64 -0.50
C ASN A 158 3.62 -17.35 -0.27
N LEU A 159 4.38 -16.95 -1.29
CA LEU A 159 5.15 -15.71 -1.25
C LEU A 159 4.50 -14.66 -2.15
N PHE A 160 4.70 -13.41 -1.78
CA PHE A 160 4.53 -12.29 -2.69
C PHE A 160 5.88 -11.69 -3.07
N ILE A 161 5.94 -11.13 -4.27
CA ILE A 161 7.02 -10.27 -4.73
C ILE A 161 6.37 -9.02 -5.31
N THR A 162 6.66 -7.85 -4.75
CA THR A 162 6.22 -6.59 -5.32
C THR A 162 7.43 -5.76 -5.69
N MET A 163 7.41 -5.14 -6.87
CA MET A 163 8.43 -4.19 -7.28
C MET A 163 7.77 -2.91 -7.75
N THR A 164 8.28 -1.75 -7.35
CA THR A 164 7.75 -0.46 -7.78
C THR A 164 8.78 0.65 -7.74
N ASN A 165 8.62 1.65 -8.60
CA ASN A 165 9.32 2.93 -8.48
C ASN A 165 8.52 3.99 -7.71
N SER A 166 7.39 3.61 -7.10
CA SER A 166 6.50 4.46 -6.31
C SER A 166 5.88 5.64 -7.08
N LEU A 167 5.99 5.66 -8.41
CA LEU A 167 5.32 6.64 -9.25
C LEU A 167 3.82 6.28 -9.34
N PRO A 168 2.90 7.25 -9.17
CA PRO A 168 1.47 7.01 -9.28
C PRO A 168 1.03 6.78 -10.73
N ASN A 169 -0.13 6.16 -10.92
CA ASN A 169 -0.83 6.09 -12.22
C ASN A 169 -1.88 7.21 -12.38
N HIS A 170 -1.79 8.25 -11.55
CA HIS A 170 -2.69 9.39 -11.53
C HIS A 170 -1.91 10.70 -11.58
N CYS A 171 -2.56 11.76 -12.02
CA CYS A 171 -2.02 13.11 -12.04
C CYS A 171 -1.79 13.61 -10.62
N TYR A 172 -0.55 14.00 -10.34
CA TYR A 172 -0.12 14.50 -9.04
C TYR A 172 0.53 15.87 -9.19
N TYR A 173 0.53 16.63 -8.11
CA TYR A 173 1.20 17.91 -8.03
C TYR A 173 2.44 17.78 -7.15
N VAL A 174 3.52 18.42 -7.58
CA VAL A 174 4.77 18.54 -6.84
C VAL A 174 5.44 19.84 -7.26
N ASP A 175 5.96 20.58 -6.28
CA ASP A 175 6.68 21.84 -6.47
C ASP A 175 8.21 21.65 -6.37
N HIS A 176 8.66 20.58 -5.70
CA HIS A 176 10.07 20.21 -5.58
C HIS A 176 10.27 18.69 -5.41
N ASN A 177 11.47 18.18 -5.67
CA ASN A 177 11.81 16.76 -5.48
C ASN A 177 10.90 15.80 -6.29
N ALA A 178 10.53 16.19 -7.52
CA ALA A 178 9.75 15.31 -8.37
C ALA A 178 10.51 13.97 -8.62
N PRO A 179 9.84 12.80 -8.50
CA PRO A 179 10.46 11.52 -8.77
C PRO A 179 11.07 11.43 -10.17
N SER A 180 12.33 11.05 -10.24
CA SER A 180 13.04 10.98 -11.52
C SER A 180 12.66 9.71 -12.30
N GLY A 181 12.27 9.87 -13.56
CA GLY A 181 12.06 8.75 -14.51
C GLY A 181 13.18 8.66 -15.57
N SER A 182 13.19 7.56 -16.34
CA SER A 182 14.06 7.45 -17.53
C SER A 182 13.41 6.60 -18.60
N THR A 183 13.43 7.11 -19.84
CA THR A 183 12.81 6.46 -20.99
C THR A 183 13.46 5.16 -21.44
N SER A 184 14.67 4.84 -20.95
CA SER A 184 15.47 3.70 -21.42
C SER A 184 15.87 2.73 -20.31
N ALA A 185 15.69 3.10 -19.05
CA ALA A 185 15.98 2.24 -17.90
C ALA A 185 14.95 2.50 -16.81
N PHE A 186 14.58 1.45 -16.10
CA PHE A 186 13.77 1.58 -14.90
C PHE A 186 14.57 1.12 -13.70
N GLN A 187 14.40 1.81 -12.60
CA GLN A 187 14.85 1.33 -11.32
C GLN A 187 13.61 1.21 -10.45
N ALA A 188 13.55 0.14 -9.68
CA ALA A 188 12.47 -0.14 -8.78
C ALA A 188 13.02 -0.64 -7.46
N TYR A 189 12.27 -0.37 -6.41
CA TYR A 189 12.41 -1.02 -5.12
C TYR A 189 11.62 -2.32 -5.15
N GLY A 190 12.12 -3.35 -4.48
CA GLY A 190 11.49 -4.66 -4.40
C GLY A 190 11.34 -5.14 -2.96
N LEU A 191 10.19 -5.78 -2.68
CA LEU A 191 9.89 -6.46 -1.43
C LEU A 191 9.49 -7.91 -1.74
N ILE A 192 10.02 -8.85 -0.96
CA ILE A 192 9.60 -10.26 -0.94
C ILE A 192 9.20 -10.60 0.47
N GLY A 193 8.09 -11.30 0.64
CA GLY A 193 7.65 -11.81 1.94
C GLY A 193 6.63 -12.93 1.82
N VAL A 194 6.23 -13.49 2.96
CA VAL A 194 5.10 -14.42 3.03
C VAL A 194 3.81 -13.67 2.76
N PHE A 195 2.96 -14.20 1.89
CA PHE A 195 1.66 -13.59 1.62
C PHE A 195 0.69 -13.85 2.77
N ASN A 196 0.27 -12.76 3.41
CA ASN A 196 -0.78 -12.71 4.42
C ASN A 196 -0.66 -13.79 5.51
N PRO A 197 0.49 -13.87 6.20
CA PRO A 197 0.77 -14.94 7.16
C PRO A 197 -0.23 -14.97 8.30
N THR A 198 -0.67 -16.17 8.67
CA THR A 198 -1.47 -16.37 9.88
C THR A 198 -0.68 -16.01 11.14
N LEU A 199 -1.38 -15.72 12.24
CA LEU A 199 -0.75 -15.46 13.55
C LEU A 199 0.11 -16.65 14.03
N LEU A 200 -0.33 -17.88 13.77
CA LEU A 200 0.42 -19.09 14.18
C LEU A 200 1.76 -19.27 13.48
N PHE A 201 1.90 -18.77 12.25
CA PHE A 201 3.18 -18.83 11.54
C PHE A 201 4.32 -18.19 12.33
N ASN A 202 3.93 -17.23 13.15
CA ASN A 202 4.75 -16.34 13.92
C ASN A 202 4.91 -16.87 15.38
N ASP A 203 3.90 -17.60 15.89
CA ASP A 203 3.66 -17.76 17.32
C ASP A 203 3.47 -19.20 17.82
N ILE A 204 3.65 -20.25 17.00
CA ILE A 204 3.57 -21.66 17.50
C ILE A 204 4.46 -21.87 18.74
N TYR A 205 5.59 -21.16 18.82
CA TYR A 205 6.51 -21.25 19.96
C TYR A 205 6.07 -20.38 21.16
N LEU A 206 5.50 -19.19 20.93
CA LEU A 206 5.09 -18.26 21.99
C LEU A 206 3.74 -18.64 22.62
N ALA A 207 2.79 -19.13 21.82
CA ALA A 207 1.47 -19.56 22.29
C ALA A 207 1.53 -20.72 23.29
N GLN A 208 2.54 -21.60 23.15
CA GLN A 208 2.76 -22.71 24.09
C GLN A 208 3.45 -22.24 25.39
N ALA A 209 4.32 -21.22 25.31
CA ALA A 209 5.02 -20.69 26.47
C ALA A 209 4.16 -19.76 27.35
N LEU A 210 3.16 -19.09 26.77
CA LEU A 210 2.31 -18.10 27.46
C LEU A 210 1.00 -18.66 28.04
N GLY A 211 0.85 -19.98 28.15
CA GLY A 211 -0.23 -20.56 28.96
C GLY A 211 -1.62 -20.63 28.30
N GLY A 212 -1.71 -20.49 26.97
CA GLY A 212 -2.93 -20.79 26.21
C GLY A 212 -3.40 -19.68 25.29
N GLU A 213 -4.46 -19.99 24.53
CA GLU A 213 -4.93 -19.18 23.39
C GLU A 213 -5.55 -17.82 23.76
N ALA A 214 -5.80 -17.56 25.05
CA ALA A 214 -6.47 -16.36 25.53
C ALA A 214 -5.57 -15.10 25.56
N ASP A 215 -4.24 -15.25 25.51
CA ASP A 215 -3.29 -14.14 25.61
C ASP A 215 -2.66 -13.70 24.27
N LEU A 216 -3.17 -14.19 23.13
CA LEU A 216 -2.68 -13.80 21.79
C LEU A 216 -3.08 -12.36 21.39
N ASP A 217 -3.68 -11.58 22.29
CA ASP A 217 -4.17 -10.23 22.00
C ASP A 217 -3.09 -9.18 21.80
N TYR A 218 -1.84 -9.46 22.20
CA TYR A 218 -0.69 -8.62 21.90
C TYR A 218 0.58 -9.48 21.91
N VAL A 219 1.15 -9.73 20.73
CA VAL A 219 2.30 -10.63 20.59
C VAL A 219 3.59 -9.85 20.41
N TYR A 220 3.55 -8.80 19.59
CA TYR A 220 4.76 -8.13 19.12
C TYR A 220 5.00 -6.77 19.76
N TYR A 221 3.94 -6.01 19.99
CA TYR A 221 4.06 -4.64 20.49
C TYR A 221 3.14 -4.39 21.66
N ARG A 222 3.73 -3.88 22.74
CA ARG A 222 3.02 -3.49 23.94
C ARG A 222 3.52 -2.11 24.34
N ALA A 223 2.64 -1.11 24.28
CA ALA A 223 2.90 0.18 24.87
C ALA A 223 2.27 0.24 26.26
N ASP A 224 3.09 0.25 27.30
CA ASP A 224 2.64 0.30 28.69
C ASP A 224 2.46 1.74 29.18
N ASP A 225 3.25 2.67 28.61
CA ASP A 225 3.21 4.09 28.93
C ASP A 225 3.20 5.01 27.69
N GLN A 226 3.31 6.32 27.94
CA GLN A 226 3.31 7.34 26.89
C GLN A 226 4.61 7.33 26.09
N GLN A 227 5.74 7.00 26.72
CA GLN A 227 7.03 6.98 26.05
C GLN A 227 7.09 5.84 25.04
N ASP A 228 6.57 4.66 25.38
CA ASP A 228 6.45 3.55 24.43
C ASP A 228 5.59 3.94 23.23
N LEU A 229 4.42 4.54 23.49
CA LEU A 229 3.50 4.99 22.46
C LEU A 229 4.15 6.01 21.51
N ASP A 230 4.88 6.97 22.06
CA ASP A 230 5.61 7.98 21.27
C ASP A 230 6.80 7.37 20.52
N ASN A 231 7.52 6.42 21.11
CA ASN A 231 8.63 5.72 20.45
C ASN A 231 8.16 4.93 19.23
N TYR A 232 7.00 4.28 19.31
CA TYR A 232 6.46 3.49 18.20
C TYR A 232 5.84 4.38 17.13
N LEU A 233 5.04 5.37 17.52
CA LEU A 233 4.18 6.07 16.57
C LEU A 233 4.78 7.40 16.08
N CYS A 234 5.66 8.05 16.85
CA CYS A 234 6.22 9.35 16.49
C CYS A 234 7.60 9.28 15.81
N ASP A 235 8.16 8.09 15.61
CA ASP A 235 9.37 7.86 14.81
C ASP A 235 8.98 7.52 13.37
N HIS A 236 9.28 8.38 12.40
CA HIS A 236 8.99 8.12 10.97
C HIS A 236 9.85 7.00 10.38
N THR A 237 10.87 6.52 11.10
CA THR A 237 11.75 5.43 10.68
C THR A 237 11.49 4.13 11.44
N TRP A 238 10.36 4.00 12.15
CA TRP A 238 10.10 2.81 12.96
C TRP A 238 10.05 1.52 12.14
N ALA A 239 9.70 1.56 10.84
CA ALA A 239 9.41 0.38 10.01
C ALA A 239 10.66 -0.31 9.43
N LYS A 240 11.74 -0.37 10.22
CA LYS A 240 13.01 -1.02 9.89
C LYS A 240 12.80 -2.51 9.62
N ALA A 241 13.49 -3.04 8.61
CA ALA A 241 13.48 -4.48 8.32
C ALA A 241 13.91 -5.31 9.54
N SER A 242 14.85 -4.79 10.34
CA SER A 242 15.34 -5.43 11.57
C SER A 242 14.30 -5.60 12.67
N PHE A 243 13.17 -4.88 12.60
CA PHE A 243 12.07 -5.00 13.56
C PHE A 243 10.97 -5.93 13.08
N LEU A 244 11.04 -6.42 11.84
CA LEU A 244 10.14 -7.45 11.39
C LEU A 244 10.45 -8.75 12.14
N PRO A 245 9.42 -9.50 12.57
CA PRO A 245 9.63 -10.84 13.12
C PRO A 245 10.44 -11.66 12.12
N ALA A 246 11.47 -12.38 12.57
CA ALA A 246 12.34 -13.18 11.70
C ALA A 246 11.56 -14.15 10.78
N THR A 247 10.38 -14.55 11.24
CA THR A 247 9.42 -15.40 10.55
C THR A 247 8.79 -14.75 9.32
N THR A 248 8.65 -13.42 9.20
CA THR A 248 7.96 -12.79 8.04
C THR A 248 8.64 -13.02 6.69
N LEU A 249 9.87 -13.56 6.68
CA LEU A 249 10.69 -13.82 5.49
C LEU A 249 10.85 -12.61 4.58
N HIS A 250 11.20 -11.50 5.18
CA HIS A 250 11.27 -10.25 4.45
C HIS A 250 12.62 -10.06 3.76
N VAL A 251 12.61 -9.71 2.48
CA VAL A 251 13.79 -9.29 1.73
C VAL A 251 13.51 -8.01 0.97
N GLU A 252 14.47 -7.11 1.02
CA GLU A 252 14.45 -5.80 0.36
C GLU A 252 15.58 -5.70 -0.64
N PHE A 253 15.28 -5.18 -1.82
CA PHE A 253 16.29 -5.00 -2.83
C PHE A 253 15.99 -3.80 -3.73
N TYR A 254 17.07 -3.24 -4.27
CA TYR A 254 16.99 -2.41 -5.46
C TYR A 254 17.05 -3.30 -6.68
N GLY A 255 16.24 -3.01 -7.70
CA GLY A 255 16.29 -3.62 -9.02
C GLY A 255 16.49 -2.56 -10.08
N ARG A 256 17.43 -2.77 -11.00
CA ARG A 256 17.55 -1.98 -12.25
C ARG A 256 17.20 -2.89 -13.39
N LEU A 257 16.23 -2.47 -14.19
CA LEU A 257 15.85 -3.09 -15.44
C LEU A 257 16.43 -2.24 -16.57
N THR A 258 17.45 -2.76 -17.25
CA THR A 258 18.00 -2.11 -18.45
C THR A 258 17.53 -2.86 -19.68
N LEU A 259 16.85 -2.14 -20.59
CA LEU A 259 16.55 -2.62 -21.92
C LEU A 259 17.82 -2.50 -22.77
N VAL A 260 18.38 -3.62 -23.20
CA VAL A 260 19.45 -3.65 -24.18
C VAL A 260 18.81 -3.73 -25.55
N PRO A 261 18.94 -2.71 -26.42
CA PRO A 261 18.37 -2.74 -27.75
C PRO A 261 18.84 -3.96 -28.51
N ALA A 262 17.95 -4.53 -29.32
CA ALA A 262 18.24 -5.60 -30.27
C ALA A 262 19.43 -5.22 -31.18
N ALA A 263 20.62 -5.76 -30.92
CA ALA A 263 21.76 -5.65 -31.82
C ALA A 263 21.81 -6.88 -32.74
N GLY A 264 21.75 -6.65 -34.05
CA GLY A 264 21.96 -7.71 -35.06
C GLY A 264 20.82 -8.72 -35.20
N GLY A 265 19.56 -8.31 -35.02
CA GLY A 265 18.40 -9.20 -35.19
C GLY A 265 18.09 -10.11 -33.99
N ASN A 266 18.87 -10.02 -32.91
CA ASN A 266 18.53 -10.66 -31.64
C ASN A 266 17.39 -9.91 -30.95
N PRO A 267 16.50 -10.59 -30.19
CA PRO A 267 15.52 -9.90 -29.37
C PRO A 267 16.21 -8.96 -28.37
N ALA A 268 15.57 -7.85 -28.04
CA ALA A 268 16.02 -7.00 -26.96
C ALA A 268 16.15 -7.83 -25.68
N SER A 269 17.26 -7.67 -24.96
CA SER A 269 17.50 -8.41 -23.72
C SER A 269 17.32 -7.49 -22.52
N THR A 270 16.76 -8.05 -21.46
CA THR A 270 16.51 -7.30 -20.24
C THR A 270 17.51 -7.73 -19.18
N THR A 271 18.34 -6.80 -18.71
CA THR A 271 19.25 -7.07 -17.60
C THR A 271 18.62 -6.57 -16.30
N LEU A 272 18.24 -7.50 -15.40
CA LEU A 272 17.90 -7.18 -14.02
C LEU A 272 19.17 -7.23 -13.15
N THR A 273 19.60 -6.08 -12.63
CA THR A 273 20.62 -6.03 -11.59
C THR A 273 19.94 -5.78 -10.25
N SER A 274 20.08 -6.72 -9.31
CA SER A 274 19.59 -6.55 -7.94
C SER A 274 20.71 -6.42 -6.91
N ARG A 275 20.45 -5.63 -5.87
CA ARG A 275 21.33 -5.42 -4.70
C ARG A 275 20.48 -5.32 -3.44
N SER A 276 21.05 -5.63 -2.28
CA SER A 276 20.39 -5.30 -1.01
C SER A 276 20.09 -3.81 -0.95
N TRP A 277 19.02 -3.45 -0.24
CA TRP A 277 18.65 -2.06 -0.02
C TRP A 277 19.59 -1.38 0.99
N GLU A 278 20.86 -1.24 0.62
CA GLU A 278 21.91 -0.61 1.42
C GLU A 278 22.36 0.71 0.79
N TYR A 279 22.64 1.71 1.63
CA TYR A 279 23.01 3.08 1.24
C TYR A 279 24.21 3.14 0.26
N SER A 280 25.15 2.20 0.39
CA SER A 280 26.41 2.16 -0.38
C SER A 280 26.21 2.04 -1.91
N TYR A 281 25.04 1.62 -2.37
CA TYR A 281 24.77 1.36 -3.80
C TYR A 281 24.00 2.46 -4.53
N GLN A 282 23.63 3.57 -3.87
CA GLN A 282 22.79 4.62 -4.47
C GLN A 282 23.37 5.24 -5.75
N SER A 283 24.69 5.28 -5.91
CA SER A 283 25.32 5.78 -7.15
C SER A 283 24.93 4.97 -8.40
N SER A 284 24.62 3.68 -8.22
CA SER A 284 24.13 2.80 -9.30
C SER A 284 22.63 2.92 -9.53
N PHE A 285 21.90 3.59 -8.62
CA PHE A 285 20.45 3.73 -8.62
C PHE A 285 20.00 5.20 -8.66
N SER A 286 20.53 5.98 -9.61
CA SER A 286 20.34 7.44 -9.70
C SER A 286 18.89 7.96 -9.80
N MET A 287 17.92 7.12 -10.18
CA MET A 287 16.50 7.49 -10.23
C MET A 287 15.78 7.21 -8.91
N LEU A 288 16.39 6.40 -8.04
CA LEU A 288 15.86 6.03 -6.73
C LEU A 288 16.65 6.77 -5.66
N ARG A 289 16.00 7.71 -4.96
CA ARG A 289 16.68 8.59 -3.99
C ARG A 289 16.29 8.30 -2.54
N LEU A 290 15.41 7.34 -2.27
CA LEU A 290 15.09 6.87 -0.92
C LEU A 290 16.28 6.12 -0.32
N PRO A 291 16.91 6.62 0.76
CA PRO A 291 18.18 6.09 1.21
C PRO A 291 18.09 4.70 1.83
N ASP A 292 16.97 4.43 2.49
CA ASP A 292 16.66 3.18 3.15
C ASP A 292 15.14 2.99 3.23
N SER A 293 14.70 1.77 3.52
CA SER A 293 13.29 1.38 3.53
C SER A 293 12.58 1.62 4.86
N SER A 294 13.25 2.17 5.88
CA SER A 294 12.73 2.28 7.25
C SER A 294 11.46 3.13 7.37
N PRO A 295 11.20 4.12 6.50
CA PRO A 295 9.93 4.83 6.50
C PRO A 295 8.77 4.06 5.85
N ILE A 296 9.05 3.03 5.04
CA ILE A 296 8.02 2.32 4.27
C ILE A 296 7.35 1.26 5.14
N VAL A 297 6.02 1.34 5.20
CA VAL A 297 5.20 0.35 5.90
C VAL A 297 4.49 -0.62 4.97
N GLY A 298 4.36 -0.28 3.68
CA GLY A 298 3.70 -1.12 2.69
C GLY A 298 3.66 -0.51 1.29
N VAL A 299 2.97 -1.19 0.38
CA VAL A 299 2.76 -0.77 -1.02
C VAL A 299 1.26 -0.78 -1.31
N ALA A 300 0.74 0.33 -1.83
CA ALA A 300 -0.65 0.46 -2.25
C ALA A 300 -0.95 -0.39 -3.50
N LEU A 301 -2.23 -0.64 -3.79
CA LEU A 301 -2.64 -1.34 -5.00
C LEU A 301 -2.16 -0.63 -6.28
N ASN A 302 -2.01 0.70 -6.25
CA ASN A 302 -1.46 1.46 -7.36
C ASN A 302 0.07 1.64 -7.32
N GLY A 303 0.78 0.89 -6.48
CA GLY A 303 2.25 0.82 -6.47
C GLY A 303 2.93 1.94 -5.70
N VAL A 304 2.19 2.95 -5.26
CA VAL A 304 2.74 4.01 -4.40
C VAL A 304 3.02 3.45 -3.02
N PHE A 305 4.14 3.84 -2.42
CA PHE A 305 4.46 3.44 -1.06
C PHE A 305 3.53 4.06 -0.03
N PHE A 306 3.21 3.26 0.98
CA PHE A 306 2.73 3.75 2.26
C PHE A 306 3.94 4.00 3.16
N PHE A 307 4.06 5.23 3.64
CA PHE A 307 5.03 5.60 4.66
C PHE A 307 4.38 5.59 6.05
N ALA A 308 5.20 5.56 7.10
CA ALA A 308 4.75 5.75 8.47
C ALA A 308 3.90 7.04 8.59
N GLY A 309 2.90 7.04 9.48
CA GLY A 309 2.02 8.21 9.65
C GLY A 309 2.72 9.47 10.16
N SER A 310 3.96 9.35 10.62
CA SER A 310 4.81 10.47 11.01
C SER A 310 5.74 10.88 9.86
N SER A 311 5.92 12.19 9.67
CA SER A 311 6.79 12.76 8.63
C SER A 311 8.26 12.79 9.08
N HIS A 312 9.15 13.12 8.15
CA HIS A 312 10.58 13.27 8.44
C HIS A 312 10.88 14.40 9.46
N TYR A 313 9.93 15.32 9.69
CA TYR A 313 9.96 16.31 10.77
C TYR A 313 9.74 15.71 12.17
N GLY A 314 9.39 14.42 12.26
CA GLY A 314 9.09 13.71 13.50
C GLY A 314 7.79 14.14 14.17
N TYR A 315 6.82 14.59 13.38
CA TYR A 315 5.45 14.85 13.80
C TYR A 315 4.47 14.01 12.98
N ASP A 316 3.20 13.99 13.36
CA ASP A 316 2.13 13.56 12.45
C ASP A 316 2.21 14.35 11.13
N ALA A 317 2.15 13.63 10.01
CA ALA A 317 2.26 14.21 8.68
C ALA A 317 1.18 15.27 8.38
N PHE A 318 -0.04 15.13 8.91
CA PHE A 318 -1.18 15.99 8.58
C PHE A 318 -1.63 16.87 9.74
N PHE A 319 -1.51 16.37 10.99
CA PHE A 319 -2.04 17.03 12.18
C PHE A 319 -0.95 17.20 13.26
N PRO A 320 0.19 17.83 12.94
CA PRO A 320 1.37 17.86 13.79
C PRO A 320 1.09 18.58 15.13
N LYS A 321 1.69 18.08 16.20
CA LYS A 321 1.57 18.66 17.55
C LYS A 321 2.95 18.82 18.19
N ALA A 322 3.19 19.98 18.81
CA ALA A 322 4.39 20.19 19.60
C ALA A 322 4.44 19.22 20.80
N TYR A 323 5.56 18.53 20.99
CA TYR A 323 5.77 17.58 22.09
C TYR A 323 7.25 17.41 22.43
N GLY A 324 7.57 17.03 23.68
CA GLY A 324 8.96 16.87 24.12
C GLY A 324 9.80 18.11 23.81
N THR A 325 10.94 17.91 23.13
CA THR A 325 11.85 18.95 22.64
C THR A 325 11.44 19.56 21.29
N ARG A 326 10.48 18.96 20.59
CA ARG A 326 10.00 19.35 19.27
C ARG A 326 8.88 20.40 19.39
N LYS A 327 9.20 21.69 19.19
CA LYS A 327 8.30 22.83 19.46
C LYS A 327 7.68 23.51 18.24
N SER A 328 8.20 23.26 17.04
CA SER A 328 7.68 23.80 15.78
C SER A 328 7.02 22.69 14.97
N PRO A 329 5.73 22.39 15.19
CA PRO A 329 5.01 21.39 14.43
C PRO A 329 4.92 21.81 12.95
N GLU A 330 5.16 20.87 12.05
CA GLU A 330 5.18 21.09 10.61
C GLU A 330 4.45 19.94 9.92
N ALA A 331 3.47 20.28 9.09
CA ALA A 331 2.70 19.33 8.28
C ALA A 331 3.37 19.21 6.92
N ILE A 332 3.23 18.05 6.28
CA ILE A 332 3.70 17.88 4.90
C ILE A 332 2.72 18.55 3.93
N GLU A 333 3.25 19.01 2.81
CA GLU A 333 2.45 19.43 1.66
C GLU A 333 2.04 18.20 0.86
N VAL A 334 0.77 18.15 0.45
CA VAL A 334 0.19 17.04 -0.30
C VAL A 334 -0.64 17.55 -1.47
N ASP A 335 -0.76 16.74 -2.51
CA ASP A 335 -1.67 17.00 -3.61
C ASP A 335 -3.12 16.63 -3.25
N VAL A 336 -4.06 16.87 -4.18
CA VAL A 336 -5.46 16.46 -4.03
C VAL A 336 -5.65 14.93 -3.92
N CYS A 337 -4.65 14.13 -4.26
CA CYS A 337 -4.63 12.70 -4.01
C CYS A 337 -4.04 12.33 -2.64
N LEU A 338 -3.71 13.31 -1.79
CA LEU A 338 -3.11 13.13 -0.48
C LEU A 338 -1.76 12.40 -0.51
N GLY A 339 -1.07 12.49 -1.65
CA GLY A 339 0.31 12.04 -1.79
C GLY A 339 1.28 13.21 -1.81
N THR A 340 2.55 12.90 -1.56
CA THR A 340 3.63 13.90 -1.53
C THR A 340 4.92 13.31 -2.10
N ALA A 341 5.81 14.17 -2.60
CA ALA A 341 7.18 13.81 -2.95
C ALA A 341 8.23 14.71 -2.25
N ASP A 342 7.81 15.38 -1.17
CA ASP A 342 8.56 16.40 -0.40
C ASP A 342 10.01 16.01 -0.05
N ASN A 343 10.32 14.71 0.03
CA ASN A 343 11.71 14.25 0.16
C ASN A 343 12.00 13.00 -0.66
N TYR A 344 13.30 12.72 -0.85
CA TYR A 344 13.82 11.50 -1.48
C TYR A 344 13.32 11.20 -2.89
N ASN A 345 12.81 12.20 -3.60
CA ASN A 345 12.26 12.06 -4.95
C ASN A 345 11.37 10.83 -5.11
N THR A 346 10.53 10.56 -4.10
CA THR A 346 9.70 9.37 -4.01
C THR A 346 8.30 9.79 -3.63
N TYR A 347 7.37 9.64 -4.57
CA TYR A 347 5.96 9.90 -4.32
C TYR A 347 5.40 8.83 -3.39
N ARG A 348 4.63 9.22 -2.39
CA ARG A 348 4.23 8.37 -1.26
C ARG A 348 2.94 8.85 -0.61
N TYR A 349 2.29 7.97 0.14
CA TYR A 349 1.19 8.33 1.02
C TYR A 349 1.57 8.14 2.49
N HIS A 350 1.17 9.09 3.34
CA HIS A 350 1.23 8.95 4.80
C HIS A 350 -0.14 8.59 5.41
N MET A 351 -1.22 8.64 4.61
CA MET A 351 -2.58 8.23 4.96
C MET A 351 -3.27 7.57 3.76
N PHE A 352 -4.51 7.11 3.94
CA PHE A 352 -5.31 6.61 2.83
C PHE A 352 -5.49 7.67 1.74
N SER A 353 -5.16 7.31 0.49
CA SER A 353 -5.40 8.13 -0.69
C SER A 353 -6.64 7.65 -1.45
N PRO A 354 -7.60 8.53 -1.77
CA PRO A 354 -8.74 8.16 -2.62
C PRO A 354 -8.30 7.77 -4.04
N CYS A 355 -7.13 8.25 -4.50
CA CYS A 355 -6.59 7.96 -5.83
C CYS A 355 -5.99 6.55 -5.94
N ILE A 356 -6.01 5.75 -4.88
CA ILE A 356 -5.79 4.29 -4.97
C ILE A 356 -6.90 3.63 -5.80
N TYR A 357 -8.10 4.22 -5.84
CA TYR A 357 -9.20 3.78 -6.68
C TYR A 357 -9.26 4.53 -8.00
N ASP A 358 -9.80 3.89 -9.03
CA ASP A 358 -10.04 4.50 -10.33
C ASP A 358 -11.24 5.47 -10.27
N ILE A 359 -10.93 6.75 -10.04
CA ILE A 359 -11.88 7.84 -9.84
C ILE A 359 -11.46 9.09 -10.60
N ALA A 360 -12.41 9.98 -10.92
CA ALA A 360 -12.17 11.22 -11.66
C ALA A 360 -11.16 12.19 -10.99
N LEU A 361 -10.91 12.04 -9.69
CA LEU A 361 -9.89 12.84 -9.00
C LEU A 361 -8.48 12.56 -9.54
N ARG A 362 -8.24 11.37 -10.10
CA ARG A 362 -6.95 10.97 -10.68
C ARG A 362 -6.48 11.85 -11.82
N ASP A 363 -7.39 12.54 -12.51
CA ASP A 363 -7.05 13.40 -13.65
C ASP A 363 -6.63 14.81 -13.22
N ARG A 364 -6.64 15.11 -11.91
CA ARG A 364 -6.36 16.44 -11.36
C ARG A 364 -4.99 16.49 -10.69
N ALA A 365 -4.02 17.11 -11.35
CA ALA A 365 -2.79 17.55 -10.71
C ALA A 365 -2.99 18.93 -10.08
N MET A 366 -3.23 18.95 -8.77
CA MET A 366 -3.46 20.16 -8.00
C MET A 366 -2.96 19.95 -6.56
N ASP A 367 -2.38 21.00 -5.98
CA ASP A 367 -2.08 21.05 -4.55
C ASP A 367 -3.38 21.01 -3.72
N CYS A 368 -3.40 20.23 -2.64
CA CYS A 368 -4.50 20.18 -1.69
C CYS A 368 -4.86 21.56 -1.13
N ALA A 369 -3.88 22.46 -0.95
CA ALA A 369 -4.10 23.82 -0.49
C ALA A 369 -5.00 24.65 -1.43
N ASN A 370 -5.05 24.29 -2.72
CA ASN A 370 -5.84 24.95 -3.75
C ASN A 370 -7.21 24.29 -4.00
N ASP A 371 -7.50 23.15 -3.37
CA ASP A 371 -8.80 22.50 -3.44
C ASP A 371 -9.66 22.85 -2.21
N ALA A 372 -10.91 23.28 -2.45
CA ALA A 372 -11.79 23.82 -1.42
C ALA A 372 -12.19 22.81 -0.34
N VAL A 373 -12.18 21.51 -0.65
CA VAL A 373 -12.50 20.44 0.30
C VAL A 373 -11.22 19.94 0.96
N CYS A 374 -10.18 19.69 0.17
CA CYS A 374 -8.91 19.16 0.65
C CYS A 374 -8.24 20.08 1.67
N SER A 375 -8.10 21.36 1.36
CA SER A 375 -7.47 22.37 2.22
C SER A 375 -8.14 22.54 3.60
N LYS A 376 -9.42 22.17 3.71
CA LYS A 376 -10.20 22.36 4.93
C LYS A 376 -10.14 21.15 5.86
N ASP A 377 -10.30 19.94 5.32
CA ASP A 377 -10.22 18.70 6.09
C ASP A 377 -9.82 17.54 5.17
N VAL A 378 -8.53 17.20 5.19
CA VAL A 378 -7.95 16.11 4.41
C VAL A 378 -8.61 14.76 4.68
N ARG A 379 -9.19 14.53 5.88
CA ARG A 379 -9.89 13.28 6.20
C ARG A 379 -11.22 13.23 5.45
N ASN A 380 -12.01 14.29 5.55
CA ASN A 380 -13.28 14.36 4.82
C ASN A 380 -13.05 14.31 3.30
N HIS A 381 -12.00 14.97 2.81
CA HIS A 381 -11.58 14.90 1.41
C HIS A 381 -11.27 13.46 0.98
N SER A 382 -10.49 12.73 1.77
CA SER A 382 -10.15 11.32 1.48
C SER A 382 -11.38 10.43 1.35
N LEU A 383 -12.43 10.70 2.12
CA LEU A 383 -13.66 9.91 2.15
C LEU A 383 -14.68 10.32 1.09
N ALA A 384 -14.74 11.61 0.75
CA ALA A 384 -15.74 12.18 -0.16
C ALA A 384 -15.67 11.60 -1.58
N HIS A 385 -14.50 11.07 -1.96
CA HIS A 385 -14.23 10.55 -3.29
C HIS A 385 -14.30 9.02 -3.38
N ILE A 386 -14.56 8.31 -2.27
CA ILE A 386 -14.67 6.85 -2.28
C ILE A 386 -16.03 6.46 -2.87
N PRO A 387 -16.06 5.68 -3.97
CA PRO A 387 -17.31 5.17 -4.53
C PRO A 387 -18.09 4.36 -3.50
N GLU A 388 -19.42 4.47 -3.48
CA GLU A 388 -20.27 3.83 -2.47
C GLU A 388 -20.06 2.31 -2.40
N GLN A 389 -19.87 1.66 -3.56
CA GLN A 389 -19.60 0.23 -3.63
C GLN A 389 -18.25 -0.21 -3.02
N LEU A 390 -17.33 0.74 -2.79
CA LEU A 390 -16.03 0.50 -2.16
C LEU A 390 -16.00 0.96 -0.69
N LYS A 391 -17.13 1.45 -0.14
CA LYS A 391 -17.27 1.74 1.30
C LYS A 391 -17.51 0.47 2.10
N THR A 392 -16.56 -0.45 2.00
CA THR A 392 -16.53 -1.71 2.72
C THR A 392 -15.09 -2.09 3.07
N GLN A 393 -14.89 -3.27 3.65
CA GLN A 393 -13.56 -3.80 3.92
C GLN A 393 -12.88 -4.25 2.62
N ASP A 394 -12.32 -3.30 1.88
CA ASP A 394 -11.65 -3.50 0.60
C ASP A 394 -10.11 -3.47 0.77
N PRO A 395 -9.34 -4.41 0.20
CA PRO A 395 -7.88 -4.31 0.21
C PRO A 395 -7.40 -3.07 -0.54
N ILE A 396 -6.49 -2.30 0.06
CA ILE A 396 -5.87 -1.10 -0.54
C ILE A 396 -4.36 -1.23 -0.70
N GLY A 397 -3.76 -2.28 -0.15
CA GLY A 397 -2.34 -2.57 -0.28
C GLY A 397 -1.88 -3.76 0.53
N ILE A 398 -0.56 -3.94 0.55
CA ILE A 398 0.12 -4.99 1.30
C ILE A 398 1.20 -4.36 2.16
N ALA A 399 1.22 -4.73 3.44
CA ALA A 399 2.23 -4.30 4.38
C ALA A 399 3.55 -5.04 4.11
N LYS A 400 4.63 -4.45 4.60
CA LYS A 400 5.98 -4.98 4.46
C LYS A 400 6.16 -6.35 5.10
N ASP A 401 5.42 -6.64 6.17
CA ASP A 401 5.37 -7.96 6.82
C ASP A 401 4.49 -8.98 6.06
N GLY A 402 3.93 -8.58 4.91
CA GLY A 402 3.13 -9.40 4.02
C GLY A 402 1.63 -9.42 4.30
N ARG A 403 1.16 -8.75 5.36
CA ARG A 403 -0.27 -8.72 5.69
C ARG A 403 -1.03 -7.72 4.84
N ILE A 404 -2.30 -7.99 4.62
CA ILE A 404 -3.16 -7.10 3.83
C ILE A 404 -3.46 -5.82 4.61
N ILE A 405 -3.44 -4.69 3.90
CA ILE A 405 -3.91 -3.39 4.36
C ILE A 405 -5.28 -3.17 3.74
N TYR A 406 -6.31 -2.98 4.57
CA TYR A 406 -7.68 -2.70 4.13
C TYR A 406 -8.00 -1.21 4.22
N GLY A 407 -9.02 -0.77 3.47
CA GLY A 407 -9.52 0.59 3.44
C GLY A 407 -10.14 1.05 4.76
N PRO A 408 -10.60 2.31 4.81
CA PRO A 408 -11.07 2.95 6.05
C PRO A 408 -12.42 2.46 6.56
N TYR A 409 -13.11 1.64 5.77
CA TYR A 409 -14.42 1.11 6.09
C TYR A 409 -14.35 -0.35 6.55
N ARG A 410 -15.25 -0.67 7.47
CA ARG A 410 -15.57 -2.02 7.93
C ARG A 410 -16.52 -2.70 6.94
N THR A 411 -16.84 -3.96 7.21
CA THR A 411 -17.82 -4.74 6.45
C THR A 411 -19.24 -4.16 6.50
N ASP A 412 -19.58 -3.38 7.53
CA ASP A 412 -20.86 -2.70 7.72
C ASP A 412 -20.92 -1.28 7.11
N GLY A 413 -19.87 -0.87 6.41
CA GLY A 413 -19.78 0.46 5.79
C GLY A 413 -19.55 1.61 6.77
N LEU A 414 -19.27 1.31 8.05
CA LEU A 414 -18.83 2.32 9.02
C LEU A 414 -17.31 2.45 9.03
N LEU A 415 -16.82 3.62 9.42
CA LEU A 415 -15.38 3.86 9.59
C LEU A 415 -14.84 3.13 10.82
N TRP A 416 -13.62 2.61 10.72
CA TRP A 416 -12.88 2.10 11.87
C TRP A 416 -12.72 3.18 12.96
N GLN A 417 -13.03 2.83 14.20
CA GLN A 417 -12.89 3.71 15.36
C GLN A 417 -11.60 3.42 16.15
N PRO A 418 -11.07 4.37 16.94
CA PRO A 418 -9.86 4.18 17.75
C PRO A 418 -9.83 2.92 18.62
N CYS A 419 -10.98 2.48 19.13
CA CYS A 419 -11.08 1.29 19.97
C CYS A 419 -11.25 -0.02 19.19
N ASP A 420 -11.56 0.04 17.89
CA ASP A 420 -11.72 -1.16 17.05
C ASP A 420 -10.37 -1.80 16.70
N VAL A 421 -9.34 -0.97 16.63
CA VAL A 421 -7.98 -1.35 16.20
C VAL A 421 -7.00 -1.39 17.38
N ASP A 422 -5.93 -2.16 17.23
CA ASP A 422 -4.77 -2.11 18.13
C ASP A 422 -3.87 -0.89 17.88
N ILE A 423 -2.80 -0.75 18.67
CA ILE A 423 -1.81 0.32 18.52
C ILE A 423 -1.11 0.31 17.14
N CYS A 424 -1.03 -0.86 16.50
CA CYS A 424 -0.45 -1.02 15.17
C CYS A 424 -1.43 -0.72 14.05
N ASN A 425 -2.66 -0.30 14.40
CA ASN A 425 -3.79 -0.14 13.48
C ASN A 425 -4.23 -1.44 12.82
N GLY A 426 -4.03 -2.58 13.48
CA GLY A 426 -4.51 -3.84 12.99
C GLY A 426 -5.74 -4.38 13.68
N VAL A 427 -6.33 -5.35 13.00
CA VAL A 427 -7.58 -6.01 13.34
C VAL A 427 -7.41 -7.50 13.12
N LYS A 428 -7.93 -8.29 14.06
CA LYS A 428 -8.12 -9.73 13.88
C LYS A 428 -9.43 -9.97 13.16
N PHE A 429 -9.36 -10.45 11.92
CA PHE A 429 -10.55 -10.81 11.13
C PHE A 429 -11.04 -12.22 11.41
N SER A 430 -10.15 -13.07 11.91
CA SER A 430 -10.46 -14.36 12.48
C SER A 430 -9.48 -14.65 13.61
N ARG A 431 -9.58 -15.83 14.22
CA ARG A 431 -8.61 -16.29 15.22
C ARG A 431 -7.18 -16.32 14.69
N LEU A 432 -7.00 -16.58 13.39
CA LEU A 432 -5.67 -16.78 12.78
C LEU A 432 -5.30 -15.68 11.78
N ASN A 433 -6.26 -14.89 11.32
CA ASN A 433 -6.03 -13.86 10.31
C ASN A 433 -6.01 -12.48 10.97
N TYR A 434 -4.91 -11.78 10.77
CA TYR A 434 -4.70 -10.41 11.22
C TYR A 434 -4.23 -9.59 10.02
N GLY A 435 -4.73 -8.36 9.90
CA GLY A 435 -4.30 -7.41 8.88
C GLY A 435 -4.41 -5.99 9.42
N TYR A 436 -3.95 -5.04 8.61
CA TYR A 436 -3.96 -3.63 8.95
C TYR A 436 -5.15 -2.94 8.30
N VAL A 437 -5.59 -1.83 8.86
CA VAL A 437 -6.67 -1.02 8.29
C VAL A 437 -6.22 0.43 8.19
N ALA A 438 -6.70 1.13 7.17
CA ALA A 438 -6.62 2.58 7.16
C ALA A 438 -7.61 3.17 8.17
N THR A 439 -7.23 4.28 8.80
CA THR A 439 -8.05 4.99 9.79
C THR A 439 -7.99 6.49 9.55
N MET A 440 -8.95 7.22 10.14
CA MET A 440 -9.00 8.69 10.06
C MET A 440 -8.30 9.39 11.24
N PHE A 441 -7.51 8.64 12.01
CA PHE A 441 -6.71 9.09 13.15
C PHE A 441 -5.31 8.50 13.03
N HIS A 442 -4.30 9.13 13.62
CA HIS A 442 -2.92 8.64 13.54
C HIS A 442 -2.72 7.39 14.43
N PRO A 443 -1.90 6.39 14.01
CA PRO A 443 -1.28 6.27 12.70
C PRO A 443 -2.38 6.01 11.65
N TYR A 444 -2.28 6.53 10.44
CA TYR A 444 -3.40 6.44 9.47
C TYR A 444 -3.49 5.11 8.73
N ILE A 445 -2.42 4.30 8.78
CA ILE A 445 -2.29 3.01 8.08
C ILE A 445 -1.62 2.03 9.04
N VAL A 446 -0.35 1.65 8.85
CA VAL A 446 0.35 0.75 9.78
C VAL A 446 1.14 1.57 10.80
N GLY A 447 0.98 1.24 12.09
CA GLY A 447 1.69 1.91 13.19
C GLY A 447 2.86 1.14 13.78
N CYS A 448 2.80 -0.19 13.72
CA CYS A 448 3.83 -1.13 14.16
C CYS A 448 3.57 -2.50 13.51
N TRP A 449 4.47 -3.48 13.68
CA TRP A 449 4.25 -4.85 13.18
C TRP A 449 3.43 -5.67 14.17
N GLY A 450 2.11 -5.65 14.03
CA GLY A 450 1.23 -6.27 15.02
C GLY A 450 1.09 -7.80 14.92
N PRO A 451 0.30 -8.41 15.81
CA PRO A 451 -0.65 -7.75 16.73
C PRO A 451 0.01 -6.96 17.87
N GLY A 452 -0.56 -5.80 18.17
CA GLY A 452 -0.18 -4.97 19.31
C GLY A 452 -1.27 -4.86 20.38
N ASN A 453 -0.96 -4.27 21.53
CA ASN A 453 -1.96 -4.00 22.56
C ASN A 453 -2.88 -2.82 22.18
N ARG A 454 -3.92 -2.58 22.99
CA ARG A 454 -4.85 -1.43 22.84
C ARG A 454 -4.69 -0.46 24.01
N PRO A 455 -3.73 0.47 24.00
CA PRO A 455 -3.62 1.48 25.05
C PRO A 455 -4.94 2.25 25.17
N VAL A 456 -5.48 2.31 26.39
CA VAL A 456 -6.68 3.08 26.72
C VAL A 456 -6.27 4.41 27.34
N LYS A 457 -7.03 5.48 27.05
CA LYS A 457 -6.82 6.82 27.60
C LYS A 457 -5.39 7.36 27.37
N ARG A 458 -4.79 6.99 26.24
CA ARG A 458 -3.50 7.50 25.76
C ARG A 458 -3.63 7.80 24.27
N SER A 459 -2.88 8.80 23.84
CA SER A 459 -2.72 9.21 22.44
C SER A 459 -1.28 9.65 22.30
N GLN A 460 -0.67 9.32 21.17
CA GLN A 460 0.67 9.74 20.80
C GLN A 460 0.79 11.27 20.83
N SER A 461 1.94 11.75 21.28
CA SER A 461 2.15 13.17 21.55
C SER A 461 2.42 14.00 20.30
N CYS A 462 2.87 13.39 19.21
CA CYS A 462 3.19 14.05 17.94
C CYS A 462 1.98 14.48 17.09
N SER A 463 0.76 14.11 17.50
CA SER A 463 -0.48 14.35 16.73
C SER A 463 -1.54 15.08 17.54
N THR A 464 -2.29 15.98 16.90
CA THR A 464 -3.58 16.49 17.41
C THR A 464 -4.77 15.61 17.02
N ASN A 465 -4.57 14.65 16.11
CA ASN A 465 -5.55 13.71 15.60
C ASN A 465 -5.16 12.26 15.94
N GLY A 466 -4.58 12.05 17.13
CA GLY A 466 -4.09 10.75 17.55
C GLY A 466 -5.20 9.79 17.98
N ARG A 467 -4.89 8.49 17.95
CA ARG A 467 -5.79 7.43 18.40
C ARG A 467 -6.13 7.64 19.87
N TRP A 468 -7.39 7.95 20.17
CA TRP A 468 -7.89 8.05 21.54
C TRP A 468 -8.99 7.04 21.81
N CYS A 469 -8.67 5.97 22.53
CA CYS A 469 -9.67 5.02 23.01
C CYS A 469 -10.06 5.34 24.45
N ALA A 470 -11.23 5.98 24.63
CA ALA A 470 -11.70 6.46 25.93
C ALA A 470 -12.06 5.32 26.90
N SER A 471 -12.41 4.15 26.38
CA SER A 471 -12.80 2.97 27.15
C SER A 471 -12.59 1.73 26.28
N GLY A 472 -11.93 0.70 26.80
CA GLY A 472 -12.13 -0.65 26.26
C GLY A 472 -13.63 -0.93 26.38
N SER A 473 -14.30 -1.08 25.25
CA SER A 473 -15.74 -0.85 25.13
C SER A 473 -16.60 -1.89 25.89
N ASN A 474 -17.67 -1.40 26.52
CA ASN A 474 -19.05 -1.89 26.38
C ASN A 474 -19.58 -3.12 27.15
N LEU A 475 -18.94 -3.60 28.21
CA LEU A 475 -19.65 -4.56 29.08
C LEU A 475 -20.78 -3.88 29.89
N LEU A 476 -20.57 -2.64 30.36
CA LEU A 476 -21.52 -1.96 31.26
C LEU A 476 -22.75 -1.39 30.55
N THR A 477 -22.65 -0.94 29.30
CA THR A 477 -23.81 -0.46 28.53
C THR A 477 -24.74 -1.62 28.14
N SER A 478 -24.18 -2.78 27.83
CA SER A 478 -24.96 -3.99 27.55
C SER A 478 -25.71 -4.47 28.80
N ILE A 479 -25.09 -4.41 29.99
CA ILE A 479 -25.74 -4.74 31.26
C ILE A 479 -26.86 -3.74 31.58
N ALA A 480 -26.68 -2.45 31.31
CA ALA A 480 -27.73 -1.45 31.54
C ALA A 480 -28.95 -1.64 30.63
N VAL A 481 -28.75 -1.98 29.33
CA VAL A 481 -29.84 -2.30 28.41
C VAL A 481 -30.54 -3.61 28.78
N LEU A 482 -29.78 -4.62 29.22
CA LEU A 482 -30.35 -5.88 29.72
C LEU A 482 -31.17 -5.66 31.01
N ALA A 483 -30.66 -4.83 31.94
CA ALA A 483 -31.36 -4.50 33.17
C ALA A 483 -32.67 -3.73 32.91
N LEU A 484 -32.66 -2.78 31.95
CA LEU A 484 -33.86 -2.03 31.55
C LEU A 484 -34.89 -2.89 30.81
N THR A 485 -34.45 -3.83 29.97
CA THR A 485 -35.37 -4.76 29.28
C THR A 485 -35.97 -5.79 30.24
N ILE A 486 -35.20 -6.29 31.21
CA ILE A 486 -35.71 -7.19 32.26
C ILE A 486 -36.72 -6.45 33.15
N SER A 487 -36.42 -5.22 33.59
CA SER A 487 -37.35 -4.45 34.42
C SER A 487 -38.63 -4.04 33.69
N ALA A 488 -38.59 -3.86 32.36
CA ALA A 488 -39.79 -3.66 31.53
C ALA A 488 -40.62 -4.94 31.29
N LEU A 489 -40.06 -6.14 31.51
CA LEU A 489 -40.80 -7.42 31.41
C LEU A 489 -41.49 -7.82 32.73
N PHE A 490 -41.11 -7.20 33.86
CA PHE A 490 -41.69 -7.47 35.19
C PHE A 490 -42.70 -6.40 35.65
N TYR A 491 -42.96 -5.39 34.82
CA TYR A 491 -44.07 -4.44 34.95
C TYR A 491 -45.10 -4.73 33.86
#